data_AF-A0A968I7Q8-F1
#
_entry.id   AF-A0A968I7Q8-F1
#
_cell.length_a   1.000
_cell.length_b   1.000
_cell.length_c   1.000
_cell.angle_alpha   90.00
_cell.angle_beta   90.00
_cell.angle_gamma   90.00
#
_symmetry.space_group_name_H-M   'P 1'
#
loop_
_entity.id
_entity.type
_entity.pdbx_description
1 polymer ?
#
loop_
_entity_poly.entity_id
_entity_poly.type
_entity_poly.pdbx_seq_one_letter_code
_entity_poly.pdbx_strand_id
1 'polypeptide(L)'
;MIDRRTVLKTITAIPILAVAGGIGAALLSFLKPTWAPLAFPATEKPLNDDLMAGTLAEFPNEYDSKPITFTQTTVEYSARGKQATDVLGFIVRVPVGRMDPAEVGVGPNGLRRGYGETEFGGQKYAIVAVSRICAHLGCIFEYHTTEEVCTGFNYCGGKNPMFSCPCHLSVYDPAQAQDVSGAQLAGRVVSGPAPRTPFPFDFEFKDDQIIIKNYG
;
A
#
# COMPACT_ATOMS: atom_id res chain seq x y z
N MET A 1 -6.37 58.29 0.79
CA MET A 1 -5.57 58.83 -0.33
C MET A 1 -4.21 58.14 -0.27
N ILE A 2 -3.83 57.35 -1.27
CA ILE A 2 -2.57 56.60 -1.24
C ILE A 2 -1.43 57.59 -1.52
N ASP A 3 -0.49 57.74 -0.58
CA ASP A 3 0.68 58.61 -0.76
C ASP A 3 1.61 58.05 -1.84
N ARG A 4 2.17 58.94 -2.67
CA ARG A 4 3.16 58.63 -3.72
C ARG A 4 4.32 57.80 -3.16
N ARG A 5 4.75 58.06 -1.92
CA ARG A 5 5.82 57.30 -1.26
C ARG A 5 5.41 55.85 -1.00
N THR A 6 4.15 55.61 -0.63
CA THR A 6 3.61 54.26 -0.41
C THR A 6 3.55 53.51 -1.75
N VAL A 7 3.07 54.16 -2.82
CA VAL A 7 3.07 53.57 -4.17
C VAL A 7 4.47 53.18 -4.62
N LEU A 8 5.44 54.08 -4.47
CA LEU A 8 6.83 53.81 -4.85
C LEU A 8 7.44 52.64 -4.05
N LYS A 9 7.22 52.61 -2.73
CA LYS A 9 7.68 51.49 -1.88
C LYS A 9 7.09 50.15 -2.29
N THR A 10 5.78 50.12 -2.58
CA THR A 10 5.11 48.90 -3.02
C THR A 10 5.65 48.41 -4.37
N ILE A 11 5.78 49.31 -5.35
CA ILE A 11 6.31 48.97 -6.67
C ILE A 11 7.75 48.44 -6.58
N THR A 12 8.60 49.02 -5.72
CA THR A 12 9.97 48.54 -5.52
C THR A 12 10.05 47.24 -4.72
N ALA A 13 9.08 46.95 -3.84
CA ALA A 13 9.06 45.73 -3.04
C ALA A 13 8.64 44.50 -3.86
N ILE A 14 7.76 44.66 -4.85
CA ILE A 14 7.27 43.57 -5.71
C ILE A 14 8.41 42.77 -6.37
N PRO A 15 9.39 43.37 -7.09
CA PRO A 15 10.46 42.60 -7.71
C PRO A 15 11.37 41.92 -6.68
N ILE A 16 11.59 42.54 -5.51
CA ILE A 16 12.39 41.94 -4.42
C ILE A 16 11.70 40.68 -3.88
N LEU A 17 10.39 40.78 -3.61
CA LEU A 17 9.59 39.65 -3.16
C LEU A 17 9.50 38.55 -4.22
N ALA A 18 9.40 38.92 -5.50
CA ALA A 18 9.40 37.95 -6.60
C ALA A 18 10.72 37.18 -6.69
N VAL A 19 11.87 37.85 -6.56
CA VAL A 19 13.19 37.21 -6.54
C VAL A 19 13.35 36.32 -5.32
N ALA A 20 13.00 36.81 -4.13
CA ALA A 20 13.05 36.02 -2.90
C ALA A 20 12.15 34.78 -2.97
N GLY A 21 10.94 34.92 -3.52
CA GLY A 21 10.01 33.82 -3.76
C GLY A 21 10.56 32.80 -4.76
N GLY A 22 11.18 33.25 -5.85
CA GLY A 22 11.81 32.37 -6.84
C GLY A 22 12.97 31.56 -6.28
N ILE A 23 13.87 32.20 -5.51
CA ILE A 23 14.99 31.50 -4.83
C ILE A 23 14.44 30.52 -3.79
N GLY A 24 13.45 30.92 -3.00
CA GLY A 24 12.79 30.05 -2.02
C GLY A 24 12.15 28.82 -2.66
N ALA A 25 11.47 28.99 -3.80
CA ALA A 25 10.88 27.88 -4.54
C ALA A 25 11.94 26.91 -5.08
N ALA A 26 13.08 27.42 -5.60
CA ALA A 26 14.18 26.59 -6.07
C ALA A 26 14.81 25.76 -4.93
N LEU A 27 15.05 26.37 -3.76
CA LEU A 27 15.58 25.67 -2.59
C LEU A 27 14.59 24.64 -2.03
N LEU A 28 13.30 24.97 -2.00
CA LEU A 28 12.25 24.02 -1.59
C LEU A 28 12.15 22.83 -2.54
N SER A 29 12.29 23.06 -3.84
CA SER A 29 12.30 21.98 -4.83
C SER A 29 13.54 21.08 -4.67
N PHE A 30 14.68 21.63 -4.23
CA PHE A 30 15.86 20.83 -3.89
C PHE A 30 15.64 19.98 -2.63
N LEU A 31 15.00 20.53 -1.60
CA LEU A 31 14.71 19.83 -0.35
C LEU A 31 13.54 18.84 -0.47
N LYS A 32 12.60 19.10 -1.38
CA LYS A 32 11.44 18.26 -1.70
C LYS A 32 11.32 18.10 -3.22
N PRO A 33 12.12 17.21 -3.82
CA PRO A 33 12.17 17.02 -5.28
C PRO A 33 10.90 16.42 -5.88
N THR A 34 9.89 16.07 -5.07
CA THR A 34 8.57 15.66 -5.55
C THR A 34 7.60 16.83 -5.72
N TRP A 35 7.99 18.06 -5.35
CA TRP A 35 7.16 19.25 -5.49
C TRP A 35 7.52 19.99 -6.77
N ALA A 36 6.55 20.17 -7.67
CA ALA A 36 6.73 21.06 -8.80
C ALA A 36 6.89 22.52 -8.32
N PRO A 37 7.73 23.34 -8.99
CA PRO A 37 7.94 24.72 -8.60
C PRO A 37 6.63 25.50 -8.64
N LEU A 38 6.27 26.12 -7.51
CA LEU A 38 5.02 26.90 -7.32
C LEU A 38 3.71 26.08 -7.38
N ALA A 39 3.78 24.75 -7.39
CA ALA A 39 2.61 23.90 -7.27
C ALA A 39 2.52 23.30 -5.87
N PHE A 40 1.32 23.33 -5.26
CA PHE A 40 1.00 22.40 -4.20
C PHE A 40 0.68 21.07 -4.89
N PRO A 41 1.49 20.02 -4.70
CA PRO A 41 1.27 18.79 -5.43
C PRO A 41 -0.06 18.18 -5.01
N ALA A 42 -0.93 17.91 -5.98
CA ALA A 42 -1.83 16.79 -5.84
C ALA A 42 -0.96 15.53 -5.77
N THR A 43 -1.34 14.54 -4.96
CA THR A 43 -0.65 13.26 -4.89
C THR A 43 -0.65 12.65 -6.30
N GLU A 44 0.48 12.74 -7.01
CA GLU A 44 0.59 12.14 -8.34
C GLU A 44 0.41 10.64 -8.17
N LYS A 45 -0.65 10.11 -8.82
CA LYS A 45 -0.87 8.67 -8.82
C LYS A 45 0.30 8.02 -9.55
N PRO A 46 0.87 6.95 -9.01
CA PRO A 46 1.92 6.23 -9.69
C PRO A 46 1.41 5.76 -11.07
N LEU A 47 2.25 5.89 -12.10
CA LEU A 47 2.02 5.26 -13.41
C LEU A 47 2.40 3.79 -13.26
N ASN A 48 1.47 2.98 -12.79
CA ASN A 48 1.68 1.55 -12.66
C ASN A 48 1.19 0.83 -13.90
N ASP A 49 1.98 -0.14 -14.36
CA ASP A 49 1.50 -1.15 -15.29
C ASP A 49 0.77 -2.25 -14.50
N ASP A 50 -0.29 -2.80 -15.10
CA ASP A 50 -1.02 -3.91 -14.51
C ASP A 50 -0.11 -5.14 -14.36
N LEU A 51 -0.06 -5.71 -13.15
CA LEU A 51 0.71 -6.93 -12.88
C LEU A 51 -0.23 -8.14 -12.85
N MET A 52 -0.03 -9.10 -13.75
CA MET A 52 -0.59 -10.44 -13.59
C MET A 52 0.20 -11.16 -12.50
N ALA A 53 -0.40 -11.23 -11.30
CA ALA A 53 0.29 -11.70 -10.10
C ALA A 53 0.25 -13.23 -9.96
N GLY A 54 -0.74 -13.86 -10.57
CA GLY A 54 -0.86 -15.32 -10.67
C GLY A 54 -2.24 -15.74 -11.15
N THR A 55 -2.42 -17.06 -11.21
CA THR A 55 -3.69 -17.69 -11.53
C THR A 55 -4.32 -18.34 -10.29
N LEU A 56 -5.65 -18.49 -10.28
CA LEU A 56 -6.38 -19.16 -9.18
C LEU A 56 -5.98 -20.63 -9.03
N ALA A 57 -5.53 -21.27 -10.11
CA ALA A 57 -5.03 -22.64 -10.11
C ALA A 57 -3.73 -22.83 -9.30
N GLU A 58 -2.95 -21.77 -9.10
CA GLU A 58 -1.74 -21.80 -8.27
C GLU A 58 -2.04 -21.89 -6.77
N PHE A 59 -3.30 -21.72 -6.36
CA PHE A 59 -3.75 -21.77 -4.97
C PHE A 59 -4.74 -22.93 -4.75
N PRO A 60 -4.35 -24.20 -4.92
CA PRO A 60 -5.25 -25.33 -4.83
C PRO A 60 -5.84 -25.55 -3.42
N ASN A 61 -5.08 -25.24 -2.36
CA ASN A 61 -5.48 -25.44 -0.97
C ASN A 61 -5.66 -24.12 -0.23
N GLU A 62 -6.44 -24.15 0.85
CA GLU A 62 -6.49 -23.02 1.80
C GLU A 62 -5.11 -22.80 2.41
N TYR A 63 -4.76 -21.53 2.59
CA TYR A 63 -3.47 -21.04 3.10
C TYR A 63 -2.26 -21.23 2.19
N ASP A 64 -2.46 -21.68 0.94
CA ASP A 64 -1.42 -21.59 -0.08
C ASP A 64 -1.05 -20.12 -0.30
N SER A 65 0.24 -19.84 -0.33
CA SER A 65 0.78 -18.48 -0.49
C SER A 65 1.80 -18.40 -1.61
N LYS A 66 1.87 -17.24 -2.24
CA LYS A 66 2.84 -16.92 -3.29
C LYS A 66 3.42 -15.53 -3.07
N PRO A 67 4.75 -15.38 -2.97
CA PRO A 67 5.37 -14.07 -2.98
C PRO A 67 5.30 -13.45 -4.38
N ILE A 68 5.11 -12.14 -4.43
CA ILE A 68 5.03 -11.35 -5.66
C ILE A 68 5.89 -10.10 -5.54
N THR A 69 6.28 -9.54 -6.69
CA THR A 69 6.99 -8.26 -6.77
C THR A 69 6.23 -7.35 -7.73
N PHE A 70 5.80 -6.19 -7.23
CA PHE A 70 5.07 -5.18 -7.97
C PHE A 70 5.93 -3.94 -8.17
N THR A 71 6.21 -3.56 -9.40
CA THR A 71 7.02 -2.37 -9.69
C THR A 71 6.13 -1.14 -9.79
N GLN A 72 6.26 -0.25 -8.81
CA GLN A 72 5.57 1.03 -8.79
C GLN A 72 6.43 2.10 -9.47
N THR A 73 5.90 2.78 -10.49
CA THR A 73 6.62 3.91 -11.12
C THR A 73 6.01 5.24 -10.70
N THR A 74 6.81 6.06 -10.03
CA THR A 74 6.43 7.43 -9.64
C THR A 74 7.15 8.43 -10.53
N VAL A 75 6.47 9.50 -10.94
CA VAL A 75 7.11 10.62 -11.62
C VAL A 75 7.90 11.41 -10.57
N GLU A 76 9.18 11.65 -10.83
CA GLU A 76 10.01 12.46 -9.96
C GLU A 76 10.51 13.68 -10.72
N TYR A 77 10.49 14.85 -10.08
CA TYR A 77 11.08 16.06 -10.64
C TYR A 77 12.60 16.10 -10.42
N SER A 78 13.24 14.95 -10.57
CA SER A 78 14.69 14.79 -10.63
C SER A 78 15.15 14.72 -12.09
N ALA A 79 16.46 14.78 -12.34
CA ALA A 79 17.01 14.62 -13.69
C ALA A 79 16.64 13.27 -14.35
N ARG A 80 16.18 12.28 -13.56
CA ARG A 80 15.71 10.97 -14.04
C ARG A 80 14.27 10.98 -14.53
N GLY A 81 13.43 11.93 -14.09
CA GLY A 81 12.03 12.08 -14.50
C GLY A 81 11.05 11.01 -13.97
N LYS A 82 11.54 9.79 -13.68
CA LYS A 82 10.75 8.69 -13.11
C LYS A 82 11.62 7.85 -12.17
N GLN A 83 11.00 7.33 -11.11
CA GLN A 83 11.58 6.32 -10.24
C GLN A 83 10.66 5.11 -10.15
N ALA A 84 11.19 3.95 -10.56
CA ALA A 84 10.58 2.65 -10.34
C ALA A 84 11.03 2.10 -8.98
N THR A 85 10.10 1.58 -8.18
CA THR A 85 10.38 0.96 -6.88
C THR A 85 9.64 -0.36 -6.80
N ASP A 86 10.37 -1.43 -6.51
CA ASP A 86 9.80 -2.76 -6.35
C ASP A 86 9.18 -2.92 -4.95
N VAL A 87 7.89 -3.21 -4.94
CA VAL A 87 7.09 -3.47 -3.75
C VAL A 87 6.88 -4.96 -3.65
N LEU A 88 7.44 -5.56 -2.59
CA LEU A 88 7.27 -6.97 -2.31
C LEU A 88 5.87 -7.24 -1.71
N GLY A 89 5.25 -8.34 -2.11
CA GLY A 89 3.90 -8.70 -1.70
C GLY A 89 3.71 -10.19 -1.48
N PHE A 90 2.57 -10.55 -0.89
CA PHE A 90 2.04 -11.90 -0.82
C PHE A 90 0.63 -11.93 -1.36
N ILE A 91 0.34 -13.02 -2.06
CA ILE A 91 -1.03 -13.47 -2.33
C ILE A 91 -1.23 -14.74 -1.53
N VAL A 92 -2.31 -14.81 -0.76
CA VAL A 92 -2.66 -15.95 0.06
C VAL A 92 -4.11 -16.31 -0.18
N ARG A 93 -4.39 -17.61 -0.34
CA ARG A 93 -5.76 -18.10 -0.31
C ARG A 93 -6.21 -18.29 1.14
N VAL A 94 -7.33 -17.71 1.50
CA VAL A 94 -7.96 -17.89 2.82
C VAL A 94 -9.25 -18.71 2.67
N PRO A 95 -9.78 -19.29 3.76
CA PRO A 95 -11.06 -19.99 3.72
C PRO A 95 -12.19 -19.01 3.39
N VAL A 96 -13.07 -19.43 2.50
CA VAL A 96 -14.22 -18.64 2.04
C VAL A 96 -15.19 -18.38 3.19
N GLY A 97 -15.77 -17.19 3.25
CA GLY A 97 -16.76 -16.81 4.27
C GLY A 97 -16.18 -16.50 5.66
N ARG A 98 -14.85 -16.43 5.80
CA ARG A 98 -14.20 -15.91 7.03
C ARG A 98 -14.32 -14.40 7.18
N MET A 99 -14.48 -13.70 6.06
CA MET A 99 -14.64 -12.26 5.97
C MET A 99 -15.78 -11.97 5.01
N ASP A 100 -16.48 -10.84 5.18
CA ASP A 100 -17.53 -10.44 4.25
C ASP A 100 -16.91 -9.62 3.10
N PRO A 101 -16.95 -10.07 1.84
CA PRO A 101 -16.42 -9.31 0.70
C PRO A 101 -17.21 -8.03 0.38
N ALA A 102 -18.38 -7.80 0.99
CA ALA A 102 -19.11 -6.54 0.88
C ALA A 102 -18.56 -5.46 1.83
N GLU A 103 -17.95 -5.87 2.95
CA GLU A 103 -17.42 -4.95 3.97
C GLU A 103 -15.89 -4.87 3.93
N VAL A 104 -15.24 -6.03 3.76
CA VAL A 104 -13.79 -6.17 3.77
C VAL A 104 -13.23 -6.06 2.36
N GLY A 105 -12.18 -5.27 2.20
CA GLY A 105 -11.47 -5.13 0.94
C GLY A 105 -12.25 -4.38 -0.14
N VAL A 106 -13.06 -3.42 0.27
CA VAL A 106 -13.68 -2.45 -0.64
C VAL A 106 -12.62 -1.46 -1.10
N GLY A 107 -12.25 -1.53 -2.38
CA GLY A 107 -11.30 -0.62 -3.02
C GLY A 107 -11.96 0.49 -3.83
N PRO A 108 -11.20 1.51 -4.23
CA PRO A 108 -11.70 2.57 -5.10
C PRO A 108 -12.03 2.03 -6.49
N ASN A 109 -12.95 2.69 -7.20
CA ASN A 109 -13.30 2.40 -8.59
C ASN A 109 -13.74 0.95 -8.86
N GLY A 110 -14.33 0.27 -7.87
CA GLY A 110 -14.81 -1.11 -7.99
C GLY A 110 -13.73 -2.19 -7.89
N LEU A 111 -12.49 -1.82 -7.58
CA LEU A 111 -11.40 -2.77 -7.31
C LEU A 111 -11.55 -3.42 -5.94
N ARG A 112 -10.92 -4.59 -5.78
CA ARG A 112 -10.76 -5.26 -4.48
C ARG A 112 -9.50 -4.74 -3.81
N ARG A 113 -9.60 -4.36 -2.53
CA ARG A 113 -8.50 -3.82 -1.73
C ARG A 113 -8.02 -4.85 -0.73
N GLY A 114 -7.00 -5.59 -1.08
CA GLY A 114 -6.34 -6.55 -0.21
C GLY A 114 -7.14 -7.81 0.09
N TYR A 115 -8.45 -7.84 -0.13
CA TYR A 115 -9.28 -9.04 -0.04
C TYR A 115 -10.37 -9.06 -1.11
N GLY A 116 -10.65 -10.24 -1.65
CA GLY A 116 -11.75 -10.46 -2.56
C GLY A 116 -12.09 -11.93 -2.70
N GLU A 117 -13.36 -12.22 -3.01
CA GLU A 117 -13.83 -13.57 -3.33
C GLU A 117 -14.24 -13.67 -4.81
N THR A 118 -14.02 -14.84 -5.39
CA THR A 118 -14.44 -15.19 -6.75
C THR A 118 -14.77 -16.68 -6.85
N GLU A 119 -15.45 -17.08 -7.92
CA GLU A 119 -15.74 -18.48 -8.23
C GLU A 119 -15.13 -18.84 -9.58
N PHE A 120 -14.36 -19.92 -9.61
CA PHE A 120 -13.72 -20.42 -10.82
C PHE A 120 -13.79 -21.94 -10.85
N GLY A 121 -14.20 -22.53 -11.98
CA GLY A 121 -14.31 -23.99 -12.12
C GLY A 121 -15.27 -24.65 -11.13
N GLY A 122 -16.27 -23.92 -10.61
CA GLY A 122 -17.20 -24.41 -9.58
C GLY A 122 -16.63 -24.43 -8.15
N GLN A 123 -15.44 -23.87 -7.94
CA GLN A 123 -14.82 -23.71 -6.63
C GLN A 123 -14.75 -22.22 -6.26
N LYS A 124 -15.07 -21.91 -5.00
CA LYS A 124 -14.93 -20.56 -4.46
C LYS A 124 -13.51 -20.33 -3.94
N TYR A 125 -12.99 -19.15 -4.24
CA TYR A 125 -11.69 -18.68 -3.83
C TYR A 125 -11.87 -17.39 -3.04
N ALA A 126 -11.17 -17.28 -1.92
CA ALA A 126 -11.04 -16.05 -1.16
C ALA A 126 -9.55 -15.72 -1.11
N ILE A 127 -9.18 -14.57 -1.66
CA ILE A 127 -7.77 -14.19 -1.86
C ILE A 127 -7.47 -12.95 -1.04
N VAL A 128 -6.34 -12.98 -0.36
CA VAL A 128 -5.75 -11.84 0.34
C VAL A 128 -4.46 -11.44 -0.37
N ALA A 129 -4.35 -10.17 -0.77
CA ALA A 129 -3.20 -9.61 -1.48
C ALA A 129 -2.64 -8.41 -0.72
N VAL A 130 -1.48 -8.57 -0.08
CA VAL A 130 -0.90 -7.53 0.79
C VAL A 130 0.60 -7.35 0.56
N SER A 131 1.10 -6.15 0.79
CA SER A 131 2.53 -5.86 0.79
C SER A 131 3.24 -6.54 1.96
N ARG A 132 4.45 -7.01 1.72
CA ARG A 132 5.35 -7.63 2.71
C ARG A 132 5.97 -6.61 3.66
N ILE A 133 5.67 -5.33 3.51
CA ILE A 133 6.20 -4.26 4.33
C ILE A 133 5.36 -4.16 5.61
N CYS A 134 5.98 -4.49 6.74
CA CYS A 134 5.38 -4.43 8.07
C CYS A 134 4.94 -3.00 8.42
N ALA A 135 3.71 -2.87 8.89
CA ALA A 135 3.09 -1.58 9.22
C ALA A 135 3.64 -0.93 10.51
N HIS A 136 4.54 -1.61 11.23
CA HIS A 136 5.23 -1.03 12.39
C HIS A 136 6.36 -0.08 11.95
N LEU A 137 7.46 -0.63 11.41
CA LEU A 137 8.68 0.12 11.04
C LEU A 137 9.25 -0.30 9.68
N GLY A 138 8.45 -0.94 8.81
CA GLY A 138 8.83 -1.18 7.42
C GLY A 138 9.71 -2.41 7.15
N CYS A 139 9.94 -3.28 8.15
CA CYS A 139 10.63 -4.55 7.92
C CYS A 139 9.85 -5.46 6.96
N ILE A 140 10.56 -6.32 6.23
CA ILE A 140 9.94 -7.37 5.43
C ILE A 140 9.48 -8.48 6.36
N PHE A 141 8.21 -8.85 6.25
CA PHE A 141 7.67 -10.04 6.93
C PHE A 141 7.58 -11.24 5.99
N GLU A 142 7.45 -12.41 6.60
CA GLU A 142 7.30 -13.69 5.93
C GLU A 142 5.99 -14.36 6.32
N TYR A 143 5.69 -15.47 5.65
CA TYR A 143 4.52 -16.28 5.90
C TYR A 143 4.97 -17.60 6.52
N HIS A 144 4.46 -17.91 7.70
CA HIS A 144 4.92 -19.03 8.53
C HIS A 144 3.77 -19.91 8.97
N THR A 145 4.08 -21.18 9.24
CA THR A 145 3.10 -22.11 9.83
C THR A 145 2.76 -21.71 11.26
N THR A 146 1.68 -22.28 11.81
CA THR A 146 1.28 -22.00 13.18
C THR A 146 2.37 -22.40 14.19
N GLU A 147 3.08 -23.51 13.97
CA GLU A 147 4.17 -23.94 14.85
C GLU A 147 5.36 -22.97 14.83
N GLU A 148 5.76 -22.52 13.63
CA GLU A 148 6.83 -21.54 13.44
C GLU A 148 6.49 -20.20 14.11
N VAL A 149 5.22 -19.77 14.03
CA VAL A 149 4.75 -18.54 14.69
C VAL A 149 4.78 -18.68 16.22
N CYS A 150 4.33 -19.82 16.75
CA CYS A 150 4.36 -20.06 18.19
C CYS A 150 5.80 -20.09 18.73
N THR A 151 6.71 -20.76 18.03
CA THR A 151 8.11 -20.94 18.44
C THR A 151 8.98 -19.72 18.20
N GLY A 152 8.85 -19.06 17.04
CA GLY A 152 9.70 -17.93 16.63
C GLY A 152 9.18 -16.56 17.07
N PHE A 153 7.87 -16.44 17.31
CA PHE A 153 7.20 -15.14 17.54
C PHE A 153 6.38 -15.12 18.84
N ASN A 154 6.47 -16.17 19.66
CA ASN A 154 5.79 -16.30 20.95
C ASN A 154 4.25 -16.11 20.87
N TYR A 155 3.65 -16.43 19.72
CA TYR A 155 2.21 -16.35 19.53
C TYR A 155 1.62 -17.72 19.19
N CYS A 156 1.13 -18.41 20.23
CA CYS A 156 0.56 -19.77 20.10
C CYS A 156 -0.97 -19.77 20.02
N GLY A 157 -1.60 -18.61 19.91
CA GLY A 157 -3.06 -18.47 19.89
C GLY A 157 -3.71 -18.67 18.53
N GLY A 158 -2.92 -18.66 17.45
CA GLY A 158 -3.44 -18.85 16.10
C GLY A 158 -3.65 -20.32 15.76
N LYS A 159 -4.54 -20.57 14.81
CA LYS A 159 -4.88 -21.92 14.32
C LYS A 159 -4.54 -22.14 12.85
N ASN A 160 -4.02 -21.10 12.20
CA ASN A 160 -3.76 -21.06 10.78
C ASN A 160 -2.35 -20.48 10.54
N PRO A 161 -1.77 -20.67 9.35
CA PRO A 161 -0.58 -19.95 8.93
C PRO A 161 -0.81 -18.43 8.94
N MET A 162 0.22 -17.67 9.27
CA MET A 162 0.12 -16.22 9.53
C MET A 162 1.30 -15.48 8.92
N PHE A 163 1.13 -14.18 8.74
CA PHE A 163 2.25 -13.29 8.44
C PHE A 163 2.96 -12.90 9.74
N SER A 164 4.29 -12.85 9.70
CA SER A 164 5.07 -12.61 10.91
C SER A 164 6.36 -11.84 10.60
N CYS A 165 6.55 -10.76 11.35
CA CYS A 165 7.64 -9.81 11.16
C CYS A 165 8.75 -10.06 12.20
N PRO A 166 9.97 -10.44 11.79
CA PRO A 166 11.03 -10.85 12.71
C PRO A 166 11.58 -9.70 13.56
N CYS A 167 11.42 -8.45 13.13
CA CYS A 167 12.04 -7.30 13.80
C CYS A 167 11.47 -7.00 15.19
N HIS A 168 10.15 -7.07 15.34
CA HIS A 168 9.45 -6.70 16.58
C HIS A 168 8.32 -7.67 16.91
N LEU A 169 8.37 -8.86 16.32
CA LEU A 169 7.46 -9.97 16.55
C LEU A 169 5.98 -9.64 16.31
N SER A 170 5.70 -8.77 15.32
CA SER A 170 4.32 -8.50 14.90
C SER A 170 3.79 -9.67 14.09
N VAL A 171 2.60 -10.15 14.44
CA VAL A 171 1.94 -11.27 13.78
C VAL A 171 0.59 -10.80 13.25
N TYR A 172 0.27 -11.18 12.02
CA TYR A 172 -0.96 -10.81 11.34
C TYR A 172 -1.70 -12.05 10.86
N ASP A 173 -3.00 -12.13 11.16
CA ASP A 173 -3.86 -13.21 10.67
C ASP A 173 -4.48 -12.80 9.33
N PRO A 174 -4.12 -13.46 8.21
CA PRO A 174 -4.66 -13.14 6.89
C PRO A 174 -6.17 -13.37 6.81
N ALA A 175 -6.73 -14.28 7.62
CA ALA A 175 -8.15 -14.65 7.58
C ALA A 175 -9.04 -13.79 8.49
N GLN A 176 -8.49 -12.72 9.09
CA GLN A 176 -9.23 -11.80 9.94
C GLN A 176 -9.13 -10.36 9.44
N ALA A 177 -10.24 -9.63 9.58
CA ALA A 177 -10.32 -8.21 9.29
C ALA A 177 -10.04 -7.35 10.53
N GLN A 178 -9.56 -6.12 10.30
CA GLN A 178 -9.37 -5.10 11.31
C GLN A 178 -9.85 -3.75 10.77
N ASP A 179 -10.48 -2.96 11.64
CA ASP A 179 -10.78 -1.56 11.34
C ASP A 179 -9.49 -0.74 11.32
N VAL A 180 -9.21 -0.10 10.18
CA VAL A 180 -8.11 0.84 10.02
C VAL A 180 -8.69 2.15 9.53
N SER A 181 -8.94 3.08 10.46
CA SER A 181 -9.50 4.40 10.17
C SER A 181 -10.86 4.36 9.46
N GLY A 182 -11.76 3.47 9.89
CA GLY A 182 -13.10 3.32 9.33
C GLY A 182 -13.20 2.46 8.07
N ALA A 183 -12.10 1.80 7.67
CA ALA A 183 -12.11 0.80 6.61
C ALA A 183 -11.76 -0.58 7.17
N GLN A 184 -12.54 -1.60 6.80
CA GLN A 184 -12.26 -2.99 7.17
C GLN A 184 -11.26 -3.61 6.19
N LEU A 185 -10.07 -3.95 6.68
CA LEU A 185 -8.98 -4.51 5.89
C LEU A 185 -8.57 -5.88 6.41
N ALA A 186 -8.25 -6.80 5.49
CA ALA A 186 -7.72 -8.12 5.84
C ALA A 186 -6.28 -8.05 6.38
N GLY A 187 -5.90 -9.03 7.20
CA GLY A 187 -4.56 -9.09 7.81
C GLY A 187 -4.51 -8.45 9.19
N ARG A 188 -5.49 -8.74 10.06
CA ARG A 188 -5.57 -8.21 11.42
C ARG A 188 -4.29 -8.48 12.21
N VAL A 189 -3.82 -7.47 12.94
CA VAL A 189 -2.74 -7.63 13.92
C VAL A 189 -3.25 -8.43 15.11
N VAL A 190 -2.63 -9.59 15.36
CA VAL A 190 -2.97 -10.48 16.49
C VAL A 190 -1.91 -10.49 17.59
N SER A 191 -0.68 -10.05 17.28
CA SER A 191 0.41 -9.92 18.24
C SER A 191 1.40 -8.82 17.81
N GLY A 192 2.16 -8.32 18.78
CA GLY A 192 3.24 -7.35 18.59
C GLY A 192 2.78 -5.88 18.44
N PRO A 193 3.72 -4.96 18.15
CA PRO A 193 3.49 -3.52 18.22
C PRO A 193 2.94 -2.88 16.94
N ALA A 194 2.64 -3.65 15.90
CA ALA A 194 2.13 -3.09 14.65
C ALA A 194 0.76 -2.40 14.87
N PRO A 195 0.58 -1.14 14.46
CA PRO A 195 -0.63 -0.39 14.76
C PRO A 195 -1.81 -0.69 13.82
N ARG A 196 -1.56 -1.36 12.69
CA ARG A 196 -2.54 -1.59 11.62
C ARG A 196 -2.15 -2.80 10.77
N THR A 197 -3.08 -3.23 9.90
CA THR A 197 -2.85 -4.30 8.92
C THR A 197 -1.72 -3.94 7.94
N PRO A 198 -1.11 -4.93 7.26
CA PRO A 198 -0.24 -4.70 6.13
C PRO A 198 -0.94 -3.88 5.05
N PHE A 199 -0.18 -3.14 4.24
CA PHE A 199 -0.77 -2.36 3.16
C PHE A 199 -1.39 -3.28 2.11
N PRO A 200 -2.68 -3.12 1.79
CA PRO A 200 -3.36 -3.94 0.79
C PRO A 200 -2.95 -3.53 -0.64
N PHE A 201 -2.93 -4.49 -1.56
CA PHE A 201 -2.93 -4.19 -3.00
C PHE A 201 -4.36 -4.00 -3.49
N ASP A 202 -4.57 -3.08 -4.42
CA ASP A 202 -5.82 -3.03 -5.18
C ASP A 202 -5.69 -3.95 -6.40
N PHE A 203 -6.61 -4.89 -6.54
CA PHE A 203 -6.59 -5.93 -7.57
C PHE A 203 -7.98 -6.22 -8.13
N GLU A 204 -8.01 -6.92 -9.26
CA GLU A 204 -9.22 -7.45 -9.87
C GLU A 204 -9.04 -8.92 -10.24
N PHE A 205 -10.17 -9.64 -10.33
CA PHE A 205 -10.20 -10.97 -10.93
C PHE A 205 -10.61 -10.85 -12.39
N LYS A 206 -9.83 -11.45 -13.28
CA LYS A 206 -10.15 -11.55 -14.70
C LYS A 206 -10.07 -13.01 -15.11
N ASP A 207 -11.22 -13.65 -15.26
CA ASP A 207 -11.34 -15.09 -15.47
C ASP A 207 -10.64 -15.89 -14.35
N ASP A 208 -9.52 -16.54 -14.65
CA ASP A 208 -8.70 -17.28 -13.69
C ASP A 208 -7.52 -16.49 -13.15
N GLN A 209 -7.36 -15.22 -13.55
CA GLN A 209 -6.19 -14.40 -13.25
C GLN A 209 -6.46 -13.41 -12.12
N ILE A 210 -5.43 -13.18 -11.31
CA ILE A 210 -5.37 -12.13 -10.29
C ILE A 210 -4.50 -11.01 -10.84
N ILE A 211 -5.09 -9.85 -11.11
CA ILE A 211 -4.40 -8.71 -11.70
C ILE A 211 -4.31 -7.60 -10.66
N ILE A 212 -3.08 -7.25 -10.26
CA ILE A 212 -2.81 -6.12 -9.38
C ILE A 212 -2.74 -4.85 -10.21
N LYS A 213 -3.57 -3.89 -9.84
CA LYS A 213 -3.69 -2.58 -10.52
C LYS A 213 -2.94 -1.50 -9.78
N ASN A 214 -2.98 -1.54 -8.46
CA ASN A 214 -2.42 -0.47 -7.65
C ASN A 214 -1.91 -0.95 -6.30
N TYR A 215 -1.02 -0.12 -5.75
CA TYR A 215 -0.51 -0.19 -4.40
C TYR A 215 -0.74 1.20 -3.77
N GLY A 216 -1.75 1.34 -2.89
CA GLY A 216 -2.11 2.63 -2.32
C GLY A 216 -3.30 2.63 -1.37
#